data_AF-A0A3D2AVH0-F1
#
_entry.id   AF-A0A3D2AVH0-F1
#
_cell.length_a   1.000
_cell.length_b   1.000
_cell.length_c   1.000
_cell.angle_alpha   90.00
_cell.angle_beta   90.00
_cell.angle_gamma   90.00
#
_symmetry.space_group_name_H-M   'P 1'
#
loop_
_entity.id
_entity.type
_entity.pdbx_description
1 polymer ?
#
loop_
_entity_poly.entity_id
_entity_poly.type
_entity_poly.pdbx_seq_one_letter_code
_entity_poly.pdbx_strand_id
1 'polypeptide(L)'
;MSIGKVTRLSLLPVSIFFCIALPTPAYAHGFGERYDLPIPFGTYIFGAVSTVVLSFVIVAWVTQKGLIDKYPRKNISNWPLINLIASRWFIRLMQIVSLFAFFLVVTAGFIGNADPNQNIAPTFIWIIFWVGMVFISGFVGNIWQLLCPWVVLYEVIEFSYKIASNRKLTRNVAYPKSLGSYPAVLTFFIFAWIENVWVNVSDPFALSVIICFYSLFTLIGMFYFGPNIWLKNCEIFSITMQFFAKLAPFEALPISDSQEVNNEVDYRYRRRSIINIRVWGSGLLSKQKSKPSEGIFLILLLSTVSFDGFAETDLWSKFVAVSYDSFAWLGVYAFSGIKTFGLITAPVLLGAAFASAIWVGRRLAGVQTPLADLITQFSISLMPIAFAYHVAHYFSYLLIQGQR
;
A
#
# COMPACT_ATOMS: atom_id res chain seq x y z
N MET A 1 -43.95 -27.78 33.92
CA MET A 1 -42.66 -28.38 33.50
C MET A 1 -42.49 -28.08 32.02
N SER A 2 -41.73 -27.03 31.70
CA SER A 2 -41.64 -26.42 30.36
C SER A 2 -40.31 -26.83 29.72
N ILE A 3 -40.37 -27.62 28.64
CA ILE A 3 -39.19 -28.05 27.88
C ILE A 3 -39.15 -27.30 26.54
N GLY A 4 -38.18 -26.38 26.45
CA GLY A 4 -37.27 -26.18 25.31
C GLY A 4 -37.83 -25.83 23.93
N LYS A 5 -37.92 -24.53 23.63
CA LYS A 5 -37.83 -24.02 22.26
C LYS A 5 -36.40 -24.20 21.76
N VAL A 6 -36.17 -25.14 20.86
CA VAL A 6 -34.90 -25.26 20.12
C VAL A 6 -34.88 -24.20 19.00
N THR A 7 -33.80 -23.44 19.00
CA THR A 7 -33.48 -22.26 18.20
C THR A 7 -33.27 -22.60 16.72
N ARG A 8 -34.09 -22.02 15.83
CA ARG A 8 -33.98 -22.10 14.36
C ARG A 8 -33.00 -21.06 13.76
N LEU A 9 -31.91 -20.71 14.46
CA LEU A 9 -31.07 -19.56 14.10
C LEU A 9 -29.57 -19.86 13.94
N SER A 10 -29.17 -21.12 13.84
CA SER A 10 -27.76 -21.52 13.68
C SER A 10 -27.37 -22.01 12.28
N LEU A 11 -28.31 -22.15 11.33
CA LEU A 11 -28.01 -22.73 10.01
C LEU A 11 -27.74 -21.72 8.89
N LEU A 12 -28.14 -20.45 9.05
CA LEU A 12 -27.90 -19.40 8.05
C LEU A 12 -26.42 -19.08 7.76
N PRO A 13 -25.49 -19.03 8.73
CA PRO A 13 -24.08 -18.73 8.40
C PRO A 13 -23.37 -19.92 7.75
N VAL A 14 -23.83 -21.16 7.97
CA VAL A 14 -23.25 -22.37 7.35
C VAL A 14 -23.68 -22.47 5.88
N SER A 15 -24.92 -22.08 5.55
CA SER A 15 -25.41 -22.08 4.17
C SER A 15 -24.72 -21.02 3.29
N ILE A 16 -24.40 -19.85 3.83
CA ILE A 16 -23.66 -18.80 3.09
C ILE A 16 -22.21 -19.24 2.81
N PHE A 17 -21.58 -19.96 3.74
CA PHE A 17 -20.22 -20.49 3.55
C PHE A 17 -20.17 -21.61 2.51
N PHE A 18 -21.22 -22.44 2.41
CA PHE A 18 -21.31 -23.51 1.43
C PHE A 18 -21.61 -23.00 0.00
N CYS A 19 -22.31 -21.88 -0.15
CA CYS A 19 -22.53 -21.26 -1.46
C CYS A 19 -21.24 -20.65 -2.07
N ILE A 20 -20.23 -20.32 -1.26
CA ILE A 20 -18.91 -19.85 -1.73
C ILE A 20 -18.01 -21.03 -2.17
N ALA A 21 -18.30 -22.25 -1.69
CA ALA A 21 -17.48 -23.44 -1.92
C ALA A 21 -17.92 -24.31 -3.10
N LEU A 22 -18.91 -23.87 -3.90
CA LEU A 22 -19.27 -24.55 -5.13
C LEU A 22 -18.48 -23.92 -6.29
N PRO A 23 -17.44 -24.58 -6.83
CA PRO A 23 -16.76 -24.10 -8.01
C PRO A 23 -17.73 -24.26 -9.18
N THR A 24 -18.39 -23.17 -9.55
CA THR A 24 -18.94 -23.08 -10.91
C THR A 24 -17.75 -22.85 -11.83
N PRO A 25 -17.65 -23.56 -12.98
CA PRO A 25 -16.66 -23.23 -13.97
C PRO A 25 -16.94 -21.80 -14.45
N ALA A 26 -16.11 -20.86 -14.01
CA ALA A 26 -16.08 -19.54 -14.61
C ALA A 26 -15.63 -19.73 -16.05
N TYR A 27 -16.52 -19.48 -17.00
CA TYR A 27 -16.16 -19.41 -18.41
C TYR A 27 -15.11 -18.31 -18.56
N ALA A 28 -13.85 -18.73 -18.68
CA ALA A 28 -12.72 -17.86 -18.93
C ALA A 28 -12.82 -17.33 -20.37
N HIS A 29 -13.62 -16.30 -20.60
CA HIS A 29 -13.36 -15.40 -21.71
C HIS A 29 -12.13 -14.58 -21.33
N GLY A 30 -10.95 -15.14 -21.62
CA GLY A 30 -9.72 -14.37 -21.69
C GLY A 30 -9.93 -13.30 -22.76
N PHE A 31 -10.13 -12.05 -22.35
CA PHE A 31 -10.10 -10.92 -23.27
C PHE A 31 -8.68 -10.85 -23.87
N GLY A 32 -8.55 -11.33 -25.10
CA GLY A 32 -7.36 -11.21 -25.93
C GLY A 32 -7.42 -10.05 -26.92
N GLU A 33 -8.53 -9.32 -26.98
CA GLU A 33 -8.67 -8.11 -27.79
C GLU A 33 -8.61 -6.86 -26.92
N ARG A 34 -7.86 -5.86 -27.40
CA ARG A 34 -7.86 -4.48 -26.85
C ARG A 34 -9.32 -4.01 -26.81
N TYR A 35 -9.86 -3.86 -25.60
CA TYR A 35 -11.17 -3.24 -25.43
C TYR A 35 -11.01 -1.75 -25.71
N ASP A 36 -11.22 -1.34 -26.95
CA ASP A 36 -11.41 0.07 -27.26
C ASP A 36 -12.75 0.50 -26.65
N LEU A 37 -12.72 1.52 -25.79
CA LEU A 37 -13.95 2.07 -25.24
C LEU A 37 -14.88 2.44 -26.41
N PRO A 38 -16.13 1.94 -26.45
CA PRO A 38 -17.07 2.25 -27.53
C PRO A 38 -17.56 3.71 -27.50
N ILE A 39 -16.87 4.58 -26.77
CA ILE A 39 -17.25 5.96 -26.48
C ILE A 39 -16.36 6.87 -27.34
N PRO A 40 -16.92 7.79 -28.13
CA PRO A 40 -16.13 8.75 -28.89
C PRO A 40 -15.13 9.50 -28.01
N PHE A 41 -13.91 9.69 -28.52
CA PHE A 41 -12.83 10.34 -27.76
C PHE A 41 -13.23 11.72 -27.21
N GLY A 42 -13.98 12.51 -27.98
CA GLY A 42 -14.46 13.82 -27.54
C GLY A 42 -15.37 13.75 -26.31
N THR A 43 -16.30 12.79 -26.26
CA THR A 43 -17.18 12.59 -25.10
C THR A 43 -16.42 12.09 -23.87
N TYR A 44 -15.40 11.25 -24.07
CA TYR A 44 -14.51 10.82 -22.99
C TYR A 44 -13.76 12.01 -22.37
N ILE A 45 -13.12 12.85 -23.21
CA ILE A 45 -12.39 14.04 -22.74
C ILE A 45 -13.33 15.03 -22.05
N PHE A 46 -14.52 15.26 -22.63
CA PHE A 46 -15.51 16.15 -22.00
C PHE A 46 -15.92 15.65 -20.61
N GLY A 47 -16.17 14.35 -20.46
CA GLY A 47 -16.48 13.74 -19.16
C GLY A 47 -15.34 13.89 -18.16
N ALA A 48 -14.10 13.62 -18.58
CA ALA A 48 -12.91 13.77 -17.76
C ALA A 48 -12.71 15.22 -17.28
N VAL A 49 -12.75 16.19 -18.20
CA VAL A 49 -12.60 17.62 -17.88
C VAL A 49 -13.75 18.10 -16.99
N SER A 50 -14.99 17.73 -17.30
CA SER A 50 -16.16 18.11 -16.51
C SER A 50 -16.06 17.57 -15.08
N THR A 51 -15.59 16.34 -14.90
CA THR A 51 -15.38 15.74 -13.57
C THR A 51 -14.36 16.53 -12.75
N VAL A 52 -13.24 16.91 -13.37
CA VAL A 52 -12.22 17.75 -12.73
C VAL A 52 -12.82 19.11 -12.32
N VAL A 53 -13.49 19.82 -13.23
CA VAL A 53 -14.11 21.12 -12.93
C VAL A 53 -15.13 21.01 -11.80
N LEU A 54 -16.04 20.03 -11.86
CA LEU A 54 -17.05 19.81 -10.82
C LEU A 54 -16.42 19.48 -9.47
N SER A 55 -15.34 18.70 -9.43
CA SER A 55 -14.62 18.40 -8.19
C SER A 55 -14.08 19.67 -7.52
N PHE A 56 -13.51 20.60 -8.31
CA PHE A 56 -13.03 21.88 -7.78
C PHE A 56 -14.17 22.75 -7.26
N VAL A 57 -15.30 22.79 -7.97
CA VAL A 57 -16.50 23.52 -7.53
C VAL A 57 -16.99 22.98 -6.18
N ILE A 58 -17.07 21.66 -6.03
CA ILE A 58 -17.49 21.02 -4.77
C ILE A 58 -16.50 21.36 -3.65
N VAL A 59 -15.19 21.22 -3.88
CA VAL A 59 -14.16 21.51 -2.87
C VAL A 59 -14.20 22.99 -2.47
N ALA A 60 -14.33 23.90 -3.42
CA ALA A 60 -14.43 25.33 -3.14
C ALA A 60 -15.66 25.64 -2.26
N TRP A 61 -16.81 25.05 -2.59
CA TRP A 61 -18.05 25.21 -1.82
C TRP A 61 -17.95 24.65 -0.40
N VAL A 62 -17.40 23.45 -0.23
CA VAL A 62 -17.22 22.81 1.09
C VAL A 62 -16.23 23.60 1.96
N THR A 63 -15.14 24.09 1.36
CA THR A 63 -14.11 24.88 2.06
C THR A 63 -14.66 26.22 2.53
N GLN A 64 -15.44 26.92 1.69
CA GLN A 64 -16.08 28.18 2.06
C GLN A 64 -17.02 28.05 3.27
N LYS A 65 -17.68 26.90 3.43
CA LYS A 65 -18.60 26.65 4.55
C LYS A 65 -17.91 26.28 5.87
N GLY A 66 -16.57 26.22 5.92
CA GLY A 66 -15.84 25.89 7.14
C GLY A 66 -16.11 24.48 7.66
N LEU A 67 -16.61 23.57 6.82
CA LEU A 67 -16.99 22.21 7.21
C LEU A 67 -15.79 21.28 7.51
N ILE A 68 -14.55 21.80 7.46
CA ILE A 68 -13.31 21.02 7.38
C ILE A 68 -12.48 21.08 8.69
N ASP A 69 -13.11 21.31 9.85
CA ASP A 69 -12.34 21.32 11.12
C ASP A 69 -12.25 19.96 11.83
N LYS A 70 -13.25 19.10 11.65
CA LYS A 70 -13.25 17.69 12.12
C LYS A 70 -14.03 16.82 11.13
N TYR A 71 -13.44 15.73 10.66
CA TYR A 71 -14.17 14.76 9.86
C TYR A 71 -15.07 13.90 10.75
N PRO A 72 -16.32 13.61 10.34
CA PRO A 72 -17.25 12.79 11.12
C PRO A 72 -16.69 11.37 11.26
N ARG A 73 -16.70 10.85 12.48
CA ARG A 73 -16.29 9.48 12.81
C ARG A 73 -17.28 8.85 13.79
N LYS A 74 -17.58 7.58 13.60
CA LYS A 74 -18.44 6.80 14.51
C LYS A 74 -17.66 5.60 15.03
N ASN A 75 -17.61 5.46 16.35
CA ASN A 75 -17.00 4.29 16.98
C ASN A 75 -17.91 3.07 16.74
N ILE A 76 -17.34 2.02 16.16
CA ILE A 76 -18.01 0.76 15.85
C ILE A 76 -17.35 -0.44 16.54
N SER A 77 -16.43 -0.20 17.47
CA SER A 77 -15.69 -1.26 18.18
C SER A 77 -16.60 -2.25 18.90
N ASN A 78 -17.79 -1.80 19.33
CA ASN A 78 -18.75 -2.61 20.06
C ASN A 78 -19.67 -3.43 19.14
N TRP A 79 -19.58 -3.28 17.82
CA TRP A 79 -20.38 -4.08 16.90
C TRP A 79 -19.95 -5.55 16.96
N PRO A 80 -20.88 -6.52 16.97
CA PRO A 80 -20.56 -7.92 17.24
C PRO A 80 -19.58 -8.50 16.21
N LEU A 81 -19.75 -8.16 14.93
CA LEU A 81 -18.84 -8.58 13.86
C LEU A 81 -17.44 -7.98 14.01
N ILE A 82 -17.37 -6.69 14.35
CA ILE A 82 -16.10 -5.98 14.55
C ILE A 82 -15.37 -6.54 15.77
N ASN A 83 -16.08 -6.84 16.85
CA ASN A 83 -15.51 -7.46 18.04
C ASN A 83 -14.98 -8.88 17.76
N LEU A 84 -15.69 -9.66 16.91
CA LEU A 84 -15.22 -10.98 16.47
C LEU A 84 -13.93 -10.88 15.65
N ILE A 85 -13.88 -9.99 14.66
CA ILE A 85 -12.71 -9.78 13.78
C ILE A 85 -11.55 -9.15 14.55
N ALA A 86 -11.83 -8.25 15.48
CA ALA A 86 -10.83 -7.63 16.35
C ALA A 86 -10.44 -8.54 17.54
N SER A 87 -11.00 -9.76 17.63
CA SER A 87 -10.67 -10.68 18.70
C SER A 87 -9.21 -11.14 18.60
N ARG A 88 -8.61 -11.37 19.77
CA ARG A 88 -7.20 -11.80 19.88
C ARG A 88 -6.93 -13.08 19.11
N TRP A 89 -7.86 -14.04 19.18
CA TRP A 89 -7.75 -15.33 18.51
C TRP A 89 -7.82 -15.20 16.99
N PHE A 90 -8.76 -14.41 16.47
CA PHE A 90 -8.87 -14.18 15.03
C PHE A 90 -7.62 -13.49 14.49
N ILE A 91 -7.13 -12.45 15.17
CA ILE A 91 -5.90 -11.76 14.77
C ILE A 91 -4.71 -12.72 14.79
N ARG A 92 -4.55 -13.55 15.84
CA ARG A 92 -3.48 -14.56 15.91
C ARG A 92 -3.59 -15.58 14.78
N LEU A 93 -4.79 -16.06 14.46
CA LEU A 93 -5.02 -16.96 13.33
C LEU A 93 -4.55 -16.32 12.02
N MET A 94 -4.96 -15.08 11.75
CA MET A 94 -4.56 -14.36 10.54
C MET A 94 -3.05 -14.08 10.48
N GLN A 95 -2.40 -13.84 11.62
CA GLN A 95 -0.93 -13.74 11.71
C GLN A 95 -0.25 -15.06 11.35
N ILE A 96 -0.76 -16.19 11.83
CA ILE A 96 -0.25 -17.53 11.50
C ILE A 96 -0.43 -17.80 10.00
N VAL A 97 -1.60 -17.48 9.44
CA VAL A 97 -1.88 -17.63 8.01
C VAL A 97 -0.92 -16.77 7.18
N SER A 98 -0.70 -15.51 7.56
CA SER A 98 0.24 -14.62 6.88
C SER A 98 1.67 -15.16 6.92
N LEU A 99 2.10 -15.64 8.09
CA LEU A 99 3.44 -16.21 8.26
C LEU A 99 3.61 -17.51 7.45
N PHE A 100 2.58 -18.36 7.44
CA PHE A 100 2.55 -19.56 6.62
C PHE A 100 2.64 -19.22 5.13
N ALA A 101 1.83 -18.27 4.64
CA ALA A 101 1.88 -17.81 3.26
C ALA A 101 3.26 -17.24 2.90
N PHE A 102 3.87 -16.46 3.78
CA PHE A 102 5.23 -15.95 3.60
C PHE A 102 6.25 -17.08 3.41
N PHE A 103 6.26 -18.09 4.29
CA PHE A 103 7.17 -19.22 4.15
C PHE A 103 6.87 -20.06 2.92
N LEU A 104 5.60 -20.29 2.59
CA LEU A 104 5.17 -21.02 1.40
C LEU A 104 5.70 -20.35 0.12
N VAL A 105 5.58 -19.03 0.02
CA VAL A 105 6.07 -18.26 -1.14
C VAL A 105 7.58 -18.35 -1.26
N VAL A 106 8.31 -18.19 -0.14
CA VAL A 106 9.78 -18.25 -0.15
C VAL A 106 10.26 -19.66 -0.52
N THR A 107 9.67 -20.71 0.05
CA THR A 107 10.04 -22.10 -0.27
C THR A 107 9.64 -22.49 -1.70
N ALA A 108 8.48 -22.04 -2.17
CA ALA A 108 8.05 -22.25 -3.55
C ALA A 108 9.00 -21.57 -4.54
N GLY A 109 9.53 -20.38 -4.26
CA GLY A 109 10.51 -19.76 -5.16
C GLY A 109 11.87 -20.46 -5.17
N PHE A 110 12.31 -21.07 -4.06
CA PHE A 110 13.60 -21.78 -4.00
C PHE A 110 13.57 -23.21 -4.55
N ILE A 111 12.50 -23.96 -4.27
CA ILE A 111 12.43 -25.41 -4.52
C ILE A 111 11.31 -25.75 -5.54
N GLY A 112 10.34 -24.84 -5.72
CA GLY A 112 9.23 -25.05 -6.63
C GLY A 112 9.61 -24.95 -8.10
N ASN A 113 8.60 -24.88 -8.97
CA ASN A 113 8.80 -24.86 -10.40
C ASN A 113 9.53 -23.58 -10.85
N ALA A 114 10.53 -23.71 -11.73
CA ALA A 114 11.26 -22.57 -12.26
C ALA A 114 10.41 -21.74 -13.24
N ASP A 115 9.39 -22.33 -13.87
CA ASP A 115 8.45 -21.61 -14.72
C ASP A 115 7.58 -20.68 -13.86
N PRO A 116 7.65 -19.34 -14.06
CA PRO A 116 6.86 -18.37 -13.31
C PRO A 116 5.36 -18.62 -13.37
N ASN A 117 4.86 -19.21 -14.47
CA ASN A 117 3.43 -19.47 -14.65
C ASN A 117 2.92 -20.64 -13.82
N GLN A 118 3.83 -21.48 -13.31
CA GLN A 118 3.53 -22.66 -12.49
C GLN A 118 4.05 -22.49 -11.06
N ASN A 119 4.54 -21.31 -10.71
CA ASN A 119 5.03 -20.98 -9.39
C ASN A 119 4.15 -19.90 -8.77
N ILE A 120 3.72 -20.11 -7.53
CA ILE A 120 2.89 -19.15 -6.80
C ILE A 120 3.64 -17.86 -6.45
N ALA A 121 4.97 -17.89 -6.35
CA ALA A 121 5.73 -16.78 -5.78
C ALA A 121 5.60 -15.45 -6.56
N PRO A 122 5.74 -15.40 -7.90
CA PRO A 122 5.57 -14.16 -8.64
C PRO A 122 4.14 -13.61 -8.55
N THR A 123 3.13 -14.45 -8.78
CA THR A 123 1.72 -14.06 -8.72
C THR A 123 1.35 -13.57 -7.32
N PHE A 124 1.81 -14.28 -6.27
CA PHE A 124 1.51 -13.89 -4.91
C PHE A 124 2.12 -12.54 -4.55
N ILE A 125 3.39 -12.30 -4.89
CA ILE A 125 4.09 -11.07 -4.48
C ILE A 125 3.60 -9.86 -5.27
N TRP A 126 3.52 -9.97 -6.60
CA TRP A 126 3.22 -8.84 -7.47
C TRP A 126 1.72 -8.55 -7.56
N ILE A 127 0.87 -9.57 -7.51
CA ILE A 127 -0.58 -9.40 -7.73
C ILE A 127 -1.33 -9.50 -6.40
N ILE A 128 -1.24 -10.64 -5.71
CA ILE A 128 -2.07 -10.86 -4.50
C ILE A 128 -1.64 -9.92 -3.38
N PHE A 129 -0.33 -9.82 -3.12
CA PHE A 129 0.22 -9.00 -2.06
C PHE A 129 0.30 -7.55 -2.48
N TRP A 130 1.11 -7.19 -3.47
CA TRP A 130 1.35 -5.79 -3.80
C TRP A 130 0.05 -5.08 -4.24
N VAL A 131 -0.59 -5.53 -5.32
CA VAL A 131 -1.85 -4.94 -5.79
C VAL A 131 -2.98 -5.18 -4.79
N GLY A 132 -3.20 -6.43 -4.38
CA GLY A 132 -4.33 -6.77 -3.50
C GLY A 132 -4.29 -6.05 -2.15
N MET A 133 -3.12 -5.90 -1.52
CA MET A 133 -3.02 -5.17 -0.25
C MET A 133 -3.21 -3.65 -0.42
N VAL A 134 -2.85 -3.06 -1.56
CA VAL A 134 -3.17 -1.65 -1.84
C VAL A 134 -4.68 -1.45 -1.92
N PHE A 135 -5.39 -2.34 -2.62
CA PHE A 135 -6.86 -2.33 -2.69
C PHE A 135 -7.48 -2.47 -1.30
N ILE A 136 -7.09 -3.49 -0.55
CA ILE A 136 -7.58 -3.71 0.82
C ILE A 136 -7.29 -2.49 1.70
N SER A 137 -6.11 -1.88 1.55
CA SER A 137 -5.73 -0.70 2.33
C SER A 137 -6.60 0.50 1.99
N GLY A 138 -6.89 0.77 0.72
CA GLY A 138 -7.73 1.90 0.31
C GLY A 138 -9.23 1.71 0.54
N PHE A 139 -9.75 0.49 0.42
CA PHE A 139 -11.20 0.19 0.57
C PHE A 139 -11.60 -0.21 1.99
N VAL A 140 -10.71 -0.81 2.76
CA VAL A 140 -11.01 -1.31 4.12
C VAL A 140 -10.23 -0.52 5.15
N GLY A 141 -8.90 -0.59 5.13
CA GLY A 141 -8.02 0.10 6.08
C GLY A 141 -6.68 -0.61 6.21
N ASN A 142 -5.82 -0.18 7.13
CA ASN A 142 -4.46 -0.72 7.26
C ASN A 142 -4.43 -2.12 7.91
N ILE A 143 -4.88 -3.14 7.15
CA ILE A 143 -4.82 -4.55 7.55
C ILE A 143 -3.38 -5.06 7.49
N TRP A 144 -2.51 -4.44 6.69
CA TRP A 144 -1.09 -4.81 6.61
C TRP A 144 -0.37 -4.70 7.96
N GLN A 145 -0.62 -3.64 8.72
CA GLN A 145 -0.11 -3.54 10.10
C GLN A 145 -0.55 -4.72 10.97
N LEU A 146 -1.66 -5.38 10.60
CA LEU A 146 -2.17 -6.56 11.27
C LEU A 146 -1.48 -7.87 10.85
N LEU A 147 -1.15 -7.99 9.57
CA LEU A 147 -0.70 -9.24 8.95
C LEU A 147 0.80 -9.28 8.68
N CYS A 148 1.52 -8.16 8.77
CA CYS A 148 2.92 -8.06 8.37
C CYS A 148 3.77 -9.22 8.94
N PRO A 149 4.28 -10.12 8.08
CA PRO A 149 4.97 -11.35 8.52
C PRO A 149 6.26 -11.03 9.26
N TRP A 150 6.95 -9.93 8.89
CA TRP A 150 8.16 -9.49 9.59
C TRP A 150 7.90 -9.11 11.05
N VAL A 151 6.76 -8.49 11.33
CA VAL A 151 6.37 -8.14 12.71
C VAL A 151 6.08 -9.41 13.51
N VAL A 152 5.34 -10.35 12.92
CA VAL A 152 5.04 -11.64 13.56
C VAL A 152 6.33 -12.42 13.84
N LEU A 153 7.25 -12.48 12.88
CA LEU A 153 8.58 -13.08 13.06
C LEU A 153 9.35 -12.41 14.19
N TYR A 154 9.40 -11.07 14.20
CA TYR A 154 10.10 -10.32 15.25
C TYR A 154 9.51 -10.58 16.64
N GLU A 155 8.18 -10.62 16.77
CA GLU A 155 7.50 -10.95 18.02
C GLU A 155 7.87 -12.36 18.53
N VAL A 156 7.93 -13.35 17.63
CA VAL A 156 8.32 -14.73 17.98
C VAL A 156 9.79 -14.78 18.44
N ILE A 157 10.70 -14.11 17.72
CA ILE A 157 12.12 -14.06 18.08
C ILE A 157 12.31 -13.36 19.42
N GLU A 158 11.65 -12.22 19.63
CA GLU A 158 11.73 -11.47 20.89
C GLU A 158 11.10 -12.23 22.06
N PHE A 159 10.02 -13.00 21.83
CA PHE A 159 9.42 -13.86 22.84
C PHE A 159 10.39 -14.96 23.28
N SER A 160 10.98 -15.69 22.34
CA SER A 160 11.97 -16.74 22.62
C SER A 160 13.22 -16.20 23.31
N TYR A 161 13.72 -15.04 22.87
CA TYR A 161 14.87 -14.39 23.50
C TYR A 161 14.58 -13.93 24.93
N LYS A 162 13.37 -13.39 25.19
CA LYS A 162 12.94 -12.98 26.53
C LYS A 162 12.87 -14.17 27.48
N ILE A 163 12.38 -15.33 27.01
CA ILE A 163 12.37 -16.57 27.82
C ILE A 163 13.79 -17.00 28.18
N ALA A 164 14.71 -16.96 27.22
CA ALA A 164 16.07 -17.45 27.42
C ALA A 164 16.96 -16.51 28.26
N SER A 165 16.79 -15.20 28.12
CA SER A 165 17.74 -14.19 28.65
C SER A 165 17.14 -13.21 29.65
N ASN A 166 15.80 -13.22 29.82
CA ASN A 166 15.02 -12.23 30.57
C ASN A 166 15.30 -10.76 30.15
N ARG A 167 15.82 -10.54 28.93
CA ARG A 167 16.11 -9.22 28.35
C ARG A 167 15.26 -8.99 27.11
N LYS A 168 15.09 -7.71 26.75
CA LYS A 168 14.49 -7.33 25.47
C LYS A 168 15.52 -7.50 24.36
N LEU A 169 15.08 -8.00 23.21
CA LEU A 169 15.93 -8.16 22.03
C LEU A 169 16.34 -6.81 21.44
N THR A 170 15.39 -5.87 21.41
CA THR A 170 15.56 -4.55 20.81
C THR A 170 16.66 -3.73 21.50
N ARG A 171 17.62 -3.20 20.72
CA ARG A 171 18.72 -2.35 21.25
C ARG A 171 18.29 -0.92 21.59
N ASN A 172 17.17 -0.45 21.06
CA ASN A 172 16.63 0.91 21.27
C ASN A 172 17.63 2.03 20.91
N VAL A 173 18.35 1.86 19.80
CA VAL A 173 19.21 2.92 19.26
C VAL A 173 18.34 4.08 18.77
N ALA A 174 18.74 5.30 19.09
CA ALA A 174 18.01 6.49 18.67
C ALA A 174 18.04 6.62 17.14
N TYR A 175 16.85 6.68 16.52
CA TYR A 175 16.74 6.90 15.07
C TYR A 175 17.04 8.36 14.72
N PRO A 176 17.98 8.62 13.78
CA PRO A 176 18.32 9.98 13.39
C PRO A 176 17.13 10.72 12.78
N LYS A 177 16.74 11.87 13.37
CA LYS A 177 15.60 12.67 12.88
C LYS A 177 15.79 13.19 11.46
N SER A 178 17.05 13.42 11.04
CA SER A 178 17.40 13.88 9.70
C SER A 178 17.08 12.87 8.60
N LEU A 179 17.10 11.57 8.92
CA LEU A 179 16.77 10.52 7.95
C LEU A 179 15.28 10.48 7.60
N GLY A 180 14.41 11.04 8.46
CA GLY A 180 12.98 11.16 8.19
C GLY A 180 12.39 9.83 7.72
N SER A 181 11.84 9.80 6.51
CA SER A 181 11.43 8.59 5.79
C SER A 181 12.21 8.38 4.48
N TYR A 182 13.40 9.00 4.33
CA TYR A 182 14.24 8.84 3.14
C TYR A 182 14.70 7.40 2.87
N PRO A 183 15.00 6.56 3.89
CA PRO A 183 15.27 5.15 3.64
C PRO A 183 14.11 4.45 2.92
N ALA A 184 12.86 4.78 3.26
CA ALA A 184 11.70 4.23 2.56
C ALA A 184 11.59 4.74 1.12
N VAL A 185 11.95 6.01 0.84
CA VAL A 185 12.00 6.54 -0.53
C VAL A 185 13.00 5.75 -1.38
N LEU A 186 14.20 5.53 -0.86
CA LEU A 186 15.24 4.76 -1.56
C LEU A 186 14.80 3.31 -1.79
N THR A 187 14.32 2.64 -0.75
CA THR A 187 13.90 1.25 -0.85
C THR A 187 12.68 1.10 -1.77
N PHE A 188 11.77 2.08 -1.81
CA PHE A 188 10.65 2.08 -2.73
C PHE A 188 11.09 2.31 -4.17
N PHE A 189 12.08 3.18 -4.41
CA PHE A 189 12.67 3.34 -5.74
C PHE A 189 13.32 2.02 -6.22
N ILE A 190 14.04 1.31 -5.34
CA ILE A 190 14.62 0.00 -5.66
C ILE A 190 13.52 -1.01 -5.97
N PHE A 191 12.46 -1.06 -5.16
CA PHE A 191 11.29 -1.92 -5.40
C PHE A 191 10.64 -1.62 -6.76
N ALA A 192 10.39 -0.34 -7.06
CA ALA A 192 9.84 0.11 -8.33
C ALA A 192 10.75 -0.24 -9.53
N TRP A 193 12.07 -0.18 -9.36
CA TRP A 193 13.01 -0.58 -10.40
C TRP A 193 12.97 -2.09 -10.65
N ILE A 194 12.92 -2.91 -9.59
CA ILE A 194 12.78 -4.36 -9.68
C ILE A 194 11.47 -4.72 -10.41
N GLU A 195 10.37 -4.05 -10.06
CA GLU A 195 9.05 -4.27 -10.66
C GLU A 195 9.01 -3.90 -12.14
N ASN A 196 9.49 -2.71 -12.51
CA ASN A 196 9.22 -2.12 -13.81
C ASN A 196 10.33 -2.34 -14.85
N VAL A 197 11.56 -2.57 -14.40
CA VAL A 197 12.76 -2.46 -15.24
C VAL A 197 13.56 -3.76 -15.31
N TRP A 198 13.60 -4.49 -14.21
CA TRP A 198 14.45 -5.67 -14.10
C TRP A 198 13.91 -6.83 -14.96
N VAL A 199 14.79 -7.42 -15.76
CA VAL A 199 14.43 -8.46 -16.74
C VAL A 199 13.91 -9.74 -16.07
N ASN A 200 14.41 -10.04 -14.86
CA ASN A 200 14.10 -11.27 -14.14
C ASN A 200 13.03 -11.07 -13.05
N VAL A 201 12.16 -10.06 -13.19
CA VAL A 201 11.10 -9.73 -12.21
C VAL A 201 10.20 -10.92 -11.84
N SER A 202 9.99 -11.83 -12.79
CA SER A 202 9.13 -13.02 -12.61
C SER A 202 9.92 -14.29 -12.23
N ASP A 203 11.25 -14.25 -12.17
CA ASP A 203 12.05 -15.43 -11.81
C ASP A 203 11.81 -15.83 -10.33
N PRO A 204 11.24 -17.02 -10.04
CA PRO A 204 10.85 -17.36 -8.67
C PRO A 204 12.04 -17.44 -7.70
N PHE A 205 13.18 -17.95 -8.17
CA PHE A 205 14.37 -18.10 -7.35
C PHE A 205 14.95 -16.73 -6.97
N ALA A 206 15.18 -15.86 -7.96
CA ALA A 206 15.73 -14.54 -7.72
C ALA A 206 14.77 -13.68 -6.88
N LEU A 207 13.45 -13.84 -7.06
CA LEU A 207 12.44 -13.19 -6.21
C LEU A 207 12.53 -13.66 -4.75
N SER A 208 12.65 -14.96 -4.50
CA SER A 208 12.84 -15.50 -3.13
C SER A 208 14.12 -14.98 -2.48
N VAL A 209 15.21 -14.87 -3.23
CA VAL A 209 16.48 -14.28 -2.74
C VAL A 209 16.26 -12.82 -2.32
N ILE A 210 15.58 -12.01 -3.14
CA ILE A 210 15.25 -10.62 -2.83
C ILE A 210 14.38 -10.52 -1.57
N ILE A 211 13.35 -11.36 -1.45
CA ILE A 211 12.48 -11.40 -0.27
C ILE A 211 13.29 -11.71 0.99
N CYS A 212 14.22 -12.67 0.93
CA CYS A 212 15.09 -13.00 2.06
C CYS A 212 15.99 -11.82 2.45
N PHE A 213 16.63 -11.16 1.50
CA PHE A 213 17.44 -9.96 1.77
C PHE A 213 16.62 -8.81 2.35
N TYR A 214 15.44 -8.55 1.78
CA TYR A 214 14.52 -7.52 2.28
C TYR A 214 14.03 -7.84 3.69
N SER A 215 13.73 -9.11 3.96
CA SER A 215 13.31 -9.59 5.28
C SER A 215 14.42 -9.41 6.31
N LEU A 216 15.66 -9.76 5.97
CA LEU A 216 16.81 -9.56 6.83
C LEU A 216 17.06 -8.07 7.10
N PHE A 217 17.03 -7.24 6.05
CA PHE A 217 17.13 -5.78 6.18
C PHE A 217 16.08 -5.21 7.15
N THR A 218 14.84 -5.66 7.02
CA THR A 218 13.73 -5.21 7.87
C THR A 218 13.88 -5.70 9.32
N LEU A 219 14.24 -6.96 9.52
CA LEU A 219 14.46 -7.53 10.86
C LEU A 219 15.63 -6.87 11.58
N ILE A 220 16.75 -6.61 10.88
CA ILE A 220 17.89 -5.87 11.42
C ILE A 220 17.47 -4.45 11.82
N GLY A 221 16.71 -3.77 10.95
CA GLY A 221 16.19 -2.43 11.26
C GLY A 221 15.32 -2.40 12.51
N MET A 222 14.41 -3.36 12.66
CA MET A 222 13.59 -3.51 13.86
C MET A 222 14.40 -3.86 15.10
N PHE A 223 15.46 -4.67 14.97
CA PHE A 223 16.37 -5.01 16.06
C PHE A 223 17.08 -3.78 16.64
N TYR A 224 17.58 -2.89 15.77
CA TYR A 224 18.32 -1.70 16.21
C TYR A 224 17.41 -0.58 16.70
N PHE A 225 16.42 -0.18 15.89
CA PHE A 225 15.60 1.02 16.13
C PHE A 225 14.24 0.72 16.78
N GLY A 226 13.86 -0.55 16.88
CA GLY A 226 12.54 -0.99 17.33
C GLY A 226 11.50 -1.02 16.20
N PRO A 227 10.51 -1.93 16.28
CA PRO A 227 9.53 -2.15 15.22
C PRO A 227 8.70 -0.90 14.91
N ASN A 228 8.24 -0.18 15.93
CA ASN A 228 7.38 1.00 15.74
C ASN A 228 8.08 2.13 14.97
N ILE A 229 9.38 2.34 15.23
CA ILE A 229 10.15 3.40 14.57
C ILE A 229 10.52 2.95 13.15
N TRP A 230 10.93 1.69 12.98
CA TRP A 230 11.32 1.16 11.68
C TRP A 230 10.15 1.11 10.70
N LEU A 231 9.01 0.57 11.10
CA LEU A 231 7.82 0.43 10.22
C LEU A 231 7.22 1.79 9.81
N LYS A 232 7.40 2.82 10.64
CA LYS A 232 6.89 4.17 10.36
C LYS A 232 7.77 4.98 9.41
N ASN A 233 9.07 4.67 9.34
CA ASN A 233 10.06 5.53 8.68
C ASN A 233 10.83 4.83 7.54
N CYS A 234 10.99 3.50 7.59
CA CYS A 234 11.90 2.77 6.71
C CYS A 234 11.22 1.66 5.90
N GLU A 235 10.25 0.95 6.46
CA GLU A 235 9.64 -0.21 5.80
C GLU A 235 8.59 0.23 4.78
N ILE A 236 8.83 -0.10 3.50
CA ILE A 236 8.09 0.50 2.39
C ILE A 236 6.62 0.09 2.38
N PHE A 237 6.31 -1.17 2.67
CA PHE A 237 4.95 -1.68 2.56
C PHE A 237 4.09 -1.09 3.68
N SER A 238 4.59 -1.02 4.91
CA SER A 238 3.89 -0.37 6.02
C SER A 238 3.57 1.09 5.75
N ILE A 239 4.50 1.83 5.15
CA ILE A 239 4.30 3.24 4.80
C ILE A 239 3.28 3.37 3.67
N THR A 240 3.43 2.62 2.58
CA THR A 240 2.49 2.60 1.46
C THR A 240 1.07 2.26 1.91
N MET A 241 0.89 1.17 2.64
CA MET A 241 -0.42 0.71 3.10
C MET A 241 -1.04 1.68 4.12
N GLN A 242 -0.22 2.32 4.99
CA GLN A 242 -0.71 3.36 5.89
C GLN A 242 -1.21 4.60 5.12
N PHE A 243 -0.54 4.96 4.04
CA PHE A 243 -0.92 6.08 3.18
C PHE A 243 -2.25 5.81 2.44
N PHE A 244 -2.39 4.65 1.79
CA PHE A 244 -3.64 4.26 1.16
C PHE A 244 -4.77 4.09 2.18
N ALA A 245 -4.48 3.59 3.37
CA ALA A 245 -5.47 3.48 4.46
C ALA A 245 -6.04 4.83 4.91
N LYS A 246 -5.43 5.98 4.59
CA LYS A 246 -6.05 7.30 4.84
C LYS A 246 -7.29 7.54 3.98
N LEU A 247 -7.42 6.85 2.85
CA LEU A 247 -8.62 6.87 2.01
C LEU A 247 -9.73 6.01 2.59
N ALA A 248 -9.38 4.96 3.33
CA ALA A 248 -10.32 3.93 3.76
C ALA A 248 -11.40 4.43 4.75
N PRO A 249 -12.58 3.78 4.75
CA PRO A 249 -13.67 4.13 5.62
C PRO A 249 -13.46 3.57 7.03
N PHE A 250 -12.67 2.51 7.23
CA PHE A 250 -12.34 2.00 8.56
C PHE A 250 -10.99 2.51 9.03
N GLU A 251 -10.96 3.04 10.25
CA GLU A 251 -9.77 3.57 10.89
C GLU A 251 -9.58 2.90 12.25
N ALA A 252 -8.40 2.30 12.46
CA ALA A 252 -7.99 1.80 13.76
C ALA A 252 -7.11 2.85 14.45
N LEU A 253 -7.63 3.45 15.52
CA LEU A 253 -6.86 4.39 16.35
C LEU A 253 -6.38 3.69 17.61
N PRO A 254 -5.12 3.89 18.03
CA PRO A 254 -4.70 3.40 19.34
C PRO A 254 -5.57 4.06 20.42
N ILE A 255 -6.00 3.29 21.42
CA ILE A 255 -6.56 3.90 22.63
C ILE A 255 -5.46 4.81 23.21
N SER A 256 -5.77 6.09 23.29
CA SER A 256 -4.96 7.06 24.00
C SER A 256 -5.26 6.86 25.48
N ASP A 257 -4.51 5.98 26.14
CA ASP A 257 -4.51 5.93 27.59
C ASP A 257 -3.86 7.21 28.10
N SER A 258 -4.68 8.23 28.32
CA SER A 258 -4.38 9.32 29.26
C SER A 258 -4.45 8.85 30.72
N GLN A 259 -4.57 7.54 30.96
CA GLN A 259 -4.46 6.90 32.27
C GLN A 259 -3.83 5.50 32.15
N GLU A 260 -2.52 5.42 31.93
CA GLU A 260 -1.75 4.26 32.39
C GLU A 260 -0.80 4.73 33.51
N VAL A 261 -1.27 4.45 34.73
CA VAL A 261 -0.49 4.34 35.95
C VAL A 261 0.57 3.25 35.73
N ASN A 262 1.83 3.62 36.04
CA ASN A 262 2.98 2.74 36.28
C ASN A 262 3.52 1.90 35.11
N ASN A 263 4.59 2.43 34.51
CA ASN A 263 5.84 1.73 34.17
C ASN A 263 5.77 0.23 33.87
N GLU A 264 5.44 -0.11 32.63
CA GLU A 264 6.17 -1.11 31.86
C GLU A 264 5.77 -0.98 30.38
N VAL A 265 6.69 -0.47 29.55
CA VAL A 265 6.42 -0.33 28.11
C VAL A 265 6.42 -1.72 27.49
N ASP A 266 5.25 -2.36 27.47
CA ASP A 266 5.01 -3.61 26.77
C ASP A 266 4.62 -3.31 25.33
N TYR A 267 5.56 -3.49 24.40
CA TYR A 267 5.32 -3.34 22.96
C TYR A 267 4.52 -4.50 22.38
N ARG A 268 4.18 -5.52 23.19
CA ARG A 268 3.77 -6.86 22.76
C ARG A 268 2.27 -7.06 22.63
N TYR A 269 1.49 -5.98 22.70
CA TYR A 269 0.11 -5.99 22.25
C TYR A 269 -0.11 -4.73 21.45
N ARG A 270 -0.55 -4.87 20.20
CA ARG A 270 -1.34 -3.82 19.55
C ARG A 270 -2.26 -3.27 20.60
N ARG A 271 -2.04 -2.01 20.99
CA ARG A 271 -2.95 -1.28 21.87
C ARG A 271 -4.35 -1.63 21.42
N ARG A 272 -5.22 -2.02 22.36
CA ARG A 272 -6.65 -2.09 22.07
C ARG A 272 -6.96 -0.85 21.25
N SER A 273 -7.44 -1.06 20.03
CA SER A 273 -7.61 0.01 19.06
C SER A 273 -9.09 0.29 18.95
N ILE A 274 -9.45 1.55 18.99
CA ILE A 274 -10.81 1.97 18.72
C ILE A 274 -10.97 1.93 17.20
N ILE A 275 -11.86 1.06 16.74
CA ILE A 275 -12.22 0.96 15.34
C ILE A 275 -13.35 1.95 15.10
N ASN A 276 -13.08 2.92 14.23
CA ASN A 276 -14.03 3.93 13.80
C ASN A 276 -14.37 3.73 12.32
N ILE A 277 -15.60 4.05 11.97
CA ILE A 277 -16.00 4.29 10.58
C ILE A 277 -16.02 5.79 10.32
N ARG A 278 -15.50 6.19 9.15
CA ARG A 278 -15.46 7.57 8.66
C ARG A 278 -15.90 7.62 7.20
N VAL A 279 -16.20 8.82 6.72
CA VAL A 279 -16.49 9.03 5.30
C VAL A 279 -15.24 8.72 4.49
N TRP A 280 -15.43 8.09 3.34
CA TRP A 280 -14.33 7.69 2.47
C TRP A 280 -13.49 8.92 2.05
N GLY A 281 -12.16 8.80 2.06
CA GLY A 281 -11.22 9.88 1.80
C GLY A 281 -10.99 10.86 2.95
N SER A 282 -11.84 10.89 3.99
CA SER A 282 -11.78 11.95 5.02
C SER A 282 -10.54 11.87 5.92
N GLY A 283 -9.81 10.74 5.93
CA GLY A 283 -8.55 10.61 6.67
C GLY A 283 -7.41 11.48 6.13
N LEU A 284 -7.51 11.92 4.87
CA LEU A 284 -6.56 12.87 4.27
C LEU A 284 -6.68 14.27 4.87
N LEU A 285 -7.81 14.60 5.50
CA LEU A 285 -8.04 15.88 6.19
C LEU A 285 -7.37 15.94 7.57
N SER A 286 -6.75 14.85 8.02
CA SER A 286 -6.05 14.83 9.30
C SER A 286 -4.93 15.87 9.32
N LYS A 287 -4.90 16.74 10.34
CA LYS A 287 -3.95 17.85 10.50
C LYS A 287 -2.51 17.39 10.86
N GLN A 288 -2.15 16.15 10.52
CA GLN A 288 -0.82 15.63 10.80
C GLN A 288 0.19 16.31 9.87
N LYS A 289 1.20 16.97 10.44
CA LYS A 289 2.28 17.57 9.64
C LYS A 289 3.06 16.45 8.94
N SER A 290 2.96 16.40 7.62
CA SER A 290 3.79 15.52 6.79
C SER A 290 5.24 15.98 6.80
N LYS A 291 6.15 15.02 6.71
CA LYS A 291 7.59 15.30 6.57
C LYS A 291 7.93 15.52 5.09
N PRO A 292 8.98 16.30 4.76
CA PRO A 292 9.41 16.45 3.37
C PRO A 292 9.69 15.12 2.66
N SER A 293 10.28 14.15 3.37
CA SER A 293 10.52 12.79 2.87
C SER A 293 9.23 12.05 2.51
N GLU A 294 8.14 12.27 3.25
CA GLU A 294 6.83 11.70 2.92
C GLU A 294 6.26 12.33 1.66
N GLY A 295 6.44 13.65 1.46
CA GLY A 295 6.02 14.30 0.22
C GLY A 295 6.76 13.79 -1.01
N ILE A 296 8.08 13.60 -0.90
CA ILE A 296 8.90 12.99 -1.96
C ILE A 296 8.45 11.54 -2.22
N PHE A 297 8.18 10.78 -1.16
CA PHE A 297 7.65 9.42 -1.27
C PHE A 297 6.34 9.38 -2.06
N LEU A 298 5.41 10.31 -1.81
CA LEU A 298 4.14 10.37 -2.52
C LEU A 298 4.27 10.76 -4.00
N ILE A 299 5.17 11.69 -4.31
CA ILE A 299 5.50 12.03 -5.71
C ILE A 299 6.10 10.81 -6.40
N LEU A 300 7.05 10.14 -5.75
CA LEU A 300 7.68 8.94 -6.28
C LEU A 300 6.63 7.83 -6.52
N LEU A 301 5.78 7.55 -5.53
CA LEU A 301 4.71 6.56 -5.61
C LEU A 301 3.78 6.82 -6.80
N LEU A 302 3.28 8.05 -6.98
CA LEU A 302 2.42 8.38 -8.11
C LEU A 302 3.18 8.29 -9.44
N SER A 303 4.43 8.78 -9.48
CA SER A 303 5.24 8.78 -10.70
C SER A 303 5.60 7.39 -11.21
N THR A 304 5.86 6.42 -10.31
CA THR A 304 6.16 5.04 -10.71
C THR A 304 4.97 4.41 -11.42
N VAL A 305 3.78 4.49 -10.83
CA VAL A 305 2.58 3.88 -11.42
C VAL A 305 2.17 4.61 -12.72
N SER A 306 2.36 5.94 -12.76
CA SER A 306 2.16 6.71 -13.99
C SER A 306 3.15 6.32 -15.09
N PHE A 307 4.41 6.08 -14.72
CA PHE A 307 5.44 5.64 -15.67
C PHE A 307 5.17 4.24 -16.19
N ASP A 308 4.71 3.32 -15.35
CA ASP A 308 4.35 1.96 -15.76
C ASP A 308 3.32 1.98 -16.88
N GLY A 309 2.18 2.65 -16.69
CA GLY A 309 1.19 2.76 -17.75
C GLY A 309 1.63 3.63 -18.94
N PHE A 310 2.53 4.61 -18.76
CA PHE A 310 3.14 5.31 -19.90
C PHE A 310 4.03 4.37 -20.72
N ALA A 311 4.76 3.46 -20.08
CA ALA A 311 5.64 2.50 -20.73
C ALA A 311 4.88 1.47 -21.59
N GLU A 312 3.57 1.31 -21.38
CA GLU A 312 2.69 0.48 -22.22
C GLU A 312 2.16 1.21 -23.48
N THR A 313 2.46 2.49 -23.65
CA THR A 313 1.93 3.28 -24.78
C THR A 313 2.80 3.20 -26.04
N ASP A 314 2.18 3.44 -27.19
CA ASP A 314 2.89 3.51 -28.48
C ASP A 314 3.91 4.68 -28.52
N LEU A 315 3.68 5.73 -27.74
CA LEU A 315 4.62 6.86 -27.60
C LEU A 315 5.93 6.40 -26.96
N TRP A 316 5.85 5.58 -25.92
CA TRP A 316 7.03 5.00 -25.29
C TRP A 316 7.78 4.07 -26.25
N SER A 317 7.07 3.21 -26.98
CA SER A 317 7.68 2.33 -27.98
C SER A 317 8.46 3.12 -29.05
N LYS A 318 7.93 4.26 -29.51
CA LYS A 318 8.66 5.17 -30.43
C LYS A 318 9.88 5.80 -29.77
N PHE A 319 9.76 6.23 -28.51
CA PHE A 319 10.88 6.78 -27.76
C PHE A 319 12.01 5.76 -27.57
N VAL A 320 11.67 4.52 -27.25
CA VAL A 320 12.62 3.39 -27.15
C VAL A 320 13.33 3.18 -28.48
N ALA A 321 12.60 3.16 -29.60
CA ALA A 321 13.19 2.95 -30.92
C ALA A 321 14.22 4.04 -31.30
N VAL A 322 13.91 5.32 -31.03
CA VAL A 322 14.82 6.44 -31.31
C VAL A 322 16.01 6.47 -30.34
N SER A 323 15.80 6.03 -29.10
CA SER A 323 16.84 6.08 -28.06
C SER A 323 17.75 4.84 -28.05
N TYR A 324 17.40 3.77 -28.77
CA TYR A 324 18.06 2.46 -28.68
C TYR A 324 19.57 2.55 -28.90
N ASP A 325 20.00 3.24 -29.96
CA ASP A 325 21.43 3.35 -30.32
C ASP A 325 22.26 4.04 -29.22
N SER A 326 21.65 4.99 -28.48
CA SER A 326 22.32 5.67 -27.36
C SER A 326 22.55 4.74 -26.15
N PHE A 327 21.80 3.64 -26.06
CA PHE A 327 21.91 2.64 -24.99
C PHE A 327 22.48 1.30 -25.48
N ALA A 328 22.83 1.18 -26.77
CA ALA A 328 23.36 -0.06 -27.35
C ALA A 328 24.63 -0.57 -26.67
N TRP A 329 25.41 0.33 -26.04
CA TRP A 329 26.59 -0.03 -25.24
C TRP A 329 26.28 -0.90 -24.02
N LEU A 330 25.01 -0.95 -23.57
CA LEU A 330 24.53 -1.86 -22.52
C LEU A 330 24.21 -3.28 -23.05
N GLY A 331 24.33 -3.51 -24.35
CA GLY A 331 24.05 -4.79 -25.01
C GLY A 331 22.62 -5.26 -24.75
N VAL A 332 22.49 -6.46 -24.17
CA VAL A 332 21.19 -7.07 -23.84
C VAL A 332 20.36 -6.21 -22.87
N TYR A 333 20.99 -5.34 -22.09
CA TYR A 333 20.32 -4.48 -21.12
C TYR A 333 19.93 -3.10 -21.68
N ALA A 334 20.07 -2.84 -22.98
CA ALA A 334 19.71 -1.55 -23.59
C ALA A 334 18.27 -1.12 -23.25
N PHE A 335 17.31 -2.04 -23.37
CA PHE A 335 15.90 -1.78 -23.01
C PHE A 335 15.73 -1.45 -21.52
N SER A 336 16.38 -2.20 -20.63
CA SER A 336 16.37 -1.92 -19.18
C SER A 336 17.04 -0.57 -18.88
N GLY A 337 18.07 -0.18 -19.62
CA GLY A 337 18.71 1.13 -19.51
C GLY A 337 17.74 2.27 -19.85
N ILE A 338 17.01 2.15 -20.96
CA ILE A 338 16.01 3.15 -21.37
C ILE A 338 14.86 3.22 -20.35
N LYS A 339 14.35 2.07 -19.89
CA LYS A 339 13.33 2.03 -18.83
C LYS A 339 13.84 2.61 -17.50
N THR A 340 15.09 2.36 -17.12
CA THR A 340 15.71 2.97 -15.93
C THR A 340 15.73 4.49 -16.06
N PHE A 341 16.12 5.00 -17.23
CA PHE A 341 16.11 6.44 -17.50
C PHE A 341 14.70 7.04 -17.37
N GLY A 342 13.69 6.37 -17.94
CA GLY A 342 12.29 6.76 -17.78
C GLY A 342 11.83 6.79 -16.32
N LEU A 343 12.15 5.74 -15.55
CA LEU A 343 11.78 5.64 -14.13
C LEU A 343 12.47 6.70 -13.25
N ILE A 344 13.72 7.08 -13.56
CA ILE A 344 14.43 8.17 -12.85
C ILE A 344 13.85 9.54 -13.19
N THR A 345 13.49 9.75 -14.46
CA THR A 345 13.01 11.06 -14.94
C THR A 345 11.56 11.33 -14.57
N ALA A 346 10.70 10.31 -14.49
CA ALA A 346 9.28 10.47 -14.18
C ALA A 346 8.99 11.19 -12.84
N PRO A 347 9.61 10.84 -11.69
CA PRO A 347 9.43 11.57 -10.43
C PRO A 347 9.90 13.03 -10.52
N VAL A 348 10.96 13.30 -11.28
CA VAL A 348 11.51 14.65 -11.48
C VAL A 348 10.52 15.50 -12.27
N LEU A 349 10.00 14.98 -13.38
CA LEU A 349 9.02 15.68 -14.23
C LEU A 349 7.71 15.93 -13.48
N LEU A 350 7.17 14.90 -12.81
CA LEU A 350 5.96 15.02 -12.01
C LEU A 350 6.17 16.00 -10.85
N GLY A 351 7.28 15.89 -10.14
CA GLY A 351 7.65 16.78 -9.04
C GLY A 351 7.80 18.23 -9.50
N ALA A 352 8.41 18.47 -10.66
CA ALA A 352 8.54 19.80 -11.25
C ALA A 352 7.19 20.39 -11.67
N ALA A 353 6.32 19.60 -12.31
CA ALA A 353 4.96 20.02 -12.67
C ALA A 353 4.14 20.35 -11.42
N PHE A 354 4.19 19.49 -10.41
CA PHE A 354 3.50 19.69 -9.13
C PHE A 354 4.00 20.93 -8.38
N ALA A 355 5.32 21.10 -8.28
CA ALA A 355 5.93 22.28 -7.67
C ALA A 355 5.60 23.57 -8.42
N SER A 356 5.55 23.52 -9.75
CA SER A 356 5.15 24.66 -10.59
C SER A 356 3.70 25.06 -10.34
N ALA A 357 2.78 24.10 -10.27
CA ALA A 357 1.37 24.35 -9.95
C ALA A 357 1.21 25.00 -8.56
N ILE A 358 1.91 24.47 -7.54
CA ILE A 358 1.90 25.05 -6.20
C ILE A 358 2.51 26.45 -6.19
N TRP A 359 3.59 26.68 -6.94
CA TRP A 359 4.21 27.99 -7.05
C TRP A 359 3.26 29.03 -7.66
N VAL A 360 2.56 28.69 -8.75
CA VAL A 360 1.54 29.56 -9.36
C VAL A 360 0.42 29.83 -8.36
N GLY A 361 -0.13 28.78 -7.70
CA GLY A 361 -1.18 28.94 -6.69
C GLY A 361 -0.75 29.83 -5.52
N ARG A 362 0.49 29.67 -5.03
CA ARG A 362 1.08 30.52 -3.99
C ARG A 362 1.14 31.98 -4.42
N ARG A 363 1.57 32.26 -5.66
CA ARG A 363 1.65 33.62 -6.22
C ARG A 363 0.27 34.26 -6.34
N LEU A 364 -0.71 33.52 -6.83
CA LEU A 364 -2.10 34.00 -6.98
C LEU A 364 -2.78 34.25 -5.64
N ALA A 365 -2.55 33.39 -4.65
CA ALA A 365 -3.14 33.52 -3.32
C ALA A 365 -2.42 34.52 -2.39
N GLY A 366 -1.25 35.03 -2.79
CA GLY A 366 -0.47 36.00 -2.00
C GLY A 366 0.09 35.43 -0.67
N VAL A 367 0.22 34.10 -0.55
CA VAL A 367 0.60 33.45 0.71
C VAL A 367 2.13 33.43 0.88
N GLN A 368 2.60 33.79 2.08
CA GLN A 368 4.04 33.89 2.38
C GLN A 368 4.70 32.56 2.77
N THR A 369 3.94 31.48 2.96
CA THR A 369 4.48 30.17 3.35
C THR A 369 5.58 29.68 2.39
N PRO A 370 6.65 29.05 2.90
CA PRO A 370 7.72 28.51 2.04
C PRO A 370 7.18 27.48 1.05
N LEU A 371 7.71 27.50 -0.18
CA LEU A 371 7.27 26.59 -1.25
C LEU A 371 7.46 25.11 -0.86
N ALA A 372 8.55 24.77 -0.17
CA ALA A 372 8.83 23.41 0.28
C ALA A 372 7.79 22.88 1.28
N ASP A 373 7.33 23.75 2.19
CA ASP A 373 6.30 23.40 3.16
C ASP A 373 4.95 23.16 2.46
N LEU A 374 4.63 24.00 1.47
CA LEU A 374 3.44 23.83 0.64
C LEU A 374 3.51 22.53 -0.17
N ILE A 375 4.62 22.24 -0.86
CA ILE A 375 4.82 20.97 -1.58
C ILE A 375 4.60 19.79 -0.63
N THR A 376 5.18 19.86 0.57
CA THR A 376 5.05 18.79 1.56
C THR A 376 3.60 18.63 2.03
N GLN A 377 2.89 19.72 2.34
CA GLN A 377 1.49 19.66 2.76
C GLN A 377 0.56 19.17 1.66
N PHE A 378 0.72 19.69 0.45
CA PHE A 378 -0.16 19.36 -0.67
C PHE A 378 0.14 17.99 -1.27
N SER A 379 1.31 17.39 -1.03
CA SER A 379 1.66 16.06 -1.55
C SER A 379 0.62 14.98 -1.22
N ILE A 380 -0.06 15.09 -0.08
CA ILE A 380 -1.13 14.17 0.32
C ILE A 380 -2.33 14.18 -0.65
N SER A 381 -2.52 15.27 -1.40
CA SER A 381 -3.54 15.37 -2.46
C SER A 381 -3.25 14.49 -3.67
N LEU A 382 -2.03 13.97 -3.81
CA LEU A 382 -1.68 12.99 -4.83
C LEU A 382 -2.21 11.58 -4.50
N MET A 383 -2.57 11.32 -3.23
CA MET A 383 -2.99 10.00 -2.77
C MET A 383 -4.25 9.47 -3.49
N PRO A 384 -5.37 10.23 -3.61
CA PRO A 384 -6.53 9.76 -4.34
C PRO A 384 -6.23 9.47 -5.82
N ILE A 385 -5.38 10.28 -6.44
CA ILE A 385 -4.97 10.12 -7.85
C ILE A 385 -4.20 8.81 -8.01
N ALA A 386 -3.19 8.60 -7.15
CA ALA A 386 -2.39 7.38 -7.15
C ALA A 386 -3.24 6.14 -6.91
N PHE A 387 -4.20 6.20 -5.98
CA PHE A 387 -5.09 5.08 -5.69
C PHE A 387 -6.03 4.79 -6.86
N ALA A 388 -6.69 5.80 -7.42
CA ALA A 388 -7.60 5.62 -8.55
C ALA A 388 -6.87 5.05 -9.77
N TYR A 389 -5.65 5.54 -10.04
CA TYR A 389 -4.82 5.01 -11.11
C TYR A 389 -4.43 3.55 -10.85
N HIS A 390 -3.92 3.24 -9.65
CA HIS A 390 -3.53 1.88 -9.28
C HIS A 390 -4.71 0.90 -9.41
N VAL A 391 -5.91 1.33 -9.00
CA VAL A 391 -7.14 0.55 -9.20
C VAL A 391 -7.42 0.35 -10.67
N ALA A 392 -7.48 1.42 -11.47
CA ALA A 392 -7.81 1.32 -12.89
C ALA A 392 -6.82 0.44 -13.67
N HIS A 393 -5.53 0.55 -13.35
CA HIS A 393 -4.46 -0.14 -14.05
C HIS A 393 -4.36 -1.63 -13.67
N TYR A 394 -4.45 -1.95 -12.37
CA TYR A 394 -4.22 -3.32 -11.90
C TYR A 394 -5.49 -4.14 -11.61
N PHE A 395 -6.69 -3.58 -11.77
CA PHE A 395 -7.94 -4.30 -11.50
C PHE A 395 -8.07 -5.61 -12.30
N SER A 396 -7.77 -5.56 -13.60
CA SER A 396 -7.83 -6.73 -14.47
C SER A 396 -6.76 -7.77 -14.12
N TYR A 397 -5.56 -7.32 -13.74
CA TYR A 397 -4.49 -8.21 -13.27
C TYR A 397 -4.93 -8.96 -12.02
N LEU A 398 -5.51 -8.26 -11.04
CA LEU A 398 -5.99 -8.86 -9.80
C LEU A 398 -7.11 -9.87 -10.05
N LEU A 399 -8.07 -9.56 -10.93
CA LEU A 399 -9.20 -10.44 -11.20
C LEU A 399 -8.86 -11.65 -12.06
N ILE A 400 -7.96 -11.51 -13.03
CA ILE A 400 -7.68 -12.57 -14.02
C ILE A 400 -6.43 -13.34 -13.62
N GLN A 401 -5.31 -12.64 -13.45
CA GLN A 401 -4.03 -13.29 -13.13
C GLN A 401 -3.98 -13.75 -11.68
N GLY A 402 -4.68 -13.07 -10.76
CA GLY A 402 -4.78 -13.48 -9.36
C GLY A 402 -5.57 -14.77 -9.09
N GLN A 403 -6.21 -15.36 -10.11
CA GLN A 403 -6.89 -16.67 -9.99
C GLN A 403 -5.97 -17.87 -10.22
N ARG A 404 -4.76 -17.63 -10.73
CA ARG A 404 -3.72 -18.65 -10.93
C ARG A 404 -3.01 -18.92 -9.62
#